data_AF-A0A9D3UG32-F1
#
_entry.id   AF-A0A9D3UG32-F1
#
_cell.length_a   1.000
_cell.length_b   1.000
_cell.length_c   1.000
_cell.angle_alpha   90.00
_cell.angle_beta   90.00
_cell.angle_gamma   90.00
#
_symmetry.space_group_name_H-M   'P 1'
#
loop_
_entity.id
_entity.type
_entity.pdbx_description
1 polymer ?
#
loop_
_entity_poly.entity_id
_entity_poly.type
_entity_poly.pdbx_seq_one_letter_code
_entity_poly.pdbx_strand_id
1 'polypeptide(L)'
;MLDSNKDQALDNIKAITWMRKQKFSHIVGSKSFTCVVDDEELSSSQKVRRLQLFDITHRKKDGSPLTTKAAEIMEKLKDKRVEYETIASSNSSVNLDDIDNQIITKVLGPERYSQV
;
A
#
# COMPACT_ATOMS: atom_id res chain seq x y z
N MET A 1 12.06 -27.38 15.07
CA MET A 1 11.91 -26.45 13.93
C MET A 1 10.43 -26.14 13.83
N LEU A 2 10.02 -24.94 14.25
CA LEU A 2 8.62 -24.53 14.27
C LEU A 2 8.27 -23.90 12.93
N ASP A 3 7.17 -24.37 12.39
CA ASP A 3 6.56 -24.14 11.10
C ASP A 3 6.01 -22.70 10.96
N SER A 4 6.92 -21.74 10.71
CA SER A 4 6.63 -20.31 10.48
C SER A 4 5.61 -19.99 9.36
N ASN A 5 5.15 -20.99 8.62
CA ASN A 5 4.16 -20.83 7.55
C ASN A 5 2.70 -20.76 8.09
N LYS A 6 2.43 -21.42 9.22
CA LYS A 6 1.06 -21.49 9.77
C LYS A 6 0.60 -20.17 10.37
N ASP A 7 1.48 -19.48 11.08
CA ASP A 7 1.18 -18.19 11.69
C ASP A 7 1.02 -17.09 10.64
N GLN A 8 1.82 -17.15 9.57
CA GLN A 8 1.69 -16.24 8.43
C GLN A 8 0.36 -16.43 7.69
N ALA A 9 -0.10 -17.68 7.51
CA ALA A 9 -1.39 -17.96 6.90
C ALA A 9 -2.56 -17.46 7.76
N LEU A 10 -2.49 -17.63 9.08
CA LEU A 10 -3.52 -17.17 10.01
C LEU A 10 -3.59 -15.64 10.06
N ASP A 11 -2.45 -14.96 10.08
CA ASP A 11 -2.38 -13.50 10.06
C ASP A 11 -2.86 -12.92 8.72
N ASN A 12 -2.56 -13.58 7.60
CA ASN A 12 -3.10 -13.20 6.29
C ASN A 12 -4.62 -13.35 6.24
N ILE A 13 -5.19 -14.45 6.78
CA ILE A 13 -6.65 -14.65 6.86
C ILE A 13 -7.29 -13.60 7.76
N LYS A 14 -6.69 -13.28 8.92
CA LYS A 14 -7.18 -12.22 9.80
C LYS A 14 -7.13 -10.85 9.12
N ALA A 15 -6.05 -10.52 8.42
CA ALA A 15 -5.89 -9.27 7.67
C ALA A 15 -6.95 -9.12 6.55
N ILE A 16 -7.18 -10.17 5.75
CA ILE A 16 -8.20 -10.20 4.68
C ILE A 16 -9.61 -10.07 5.24
N THR A 17 -9.93 -10.80 6.32
CA THR A 17 -11.26 -10.77 6.96
C THR A 17 -11.51 -9.43 7.64
N TRP A 18 -10.47 -8.79 8.15
CA TRP A 18 -10.51 -7.46 8.73
C TRP A 18 -10.69 -6.36 7.67
N MET A 19 -10.06 -6.48 6.49
CA MET A 19 -10.30 -5.56 5.36
C MET A 19 -11.76 -5.58 4.90
N ARG A 20 -12.40 -6.75 4.88
CA ARG A 20 -13.84 -6.87 4.60
C ARG A 20 -14.72 -6.16 5.64
N LYS A 21 -14.23 -5.98 6.87
CA LYS A 21 -14.92 -5.28 7.96
C LYS A 21 -14.53 -3.81 8.08
N GLN A 22 -13.38 -3.40 7.55
CA GLN A 22 -12.94 -2.02 7.66
C GLN A 22 -13.54 -1.19 6.53
N LYS A 23 -14.58 -0.43 6.86
CA LYS A 23 -14.87 0.83 6.16
C LYS A 23 -13.66 1.73 6.43
N PHE A 24 -12.68 1.77 5.53
CA PHE A 24 -11.75 2.90 5.51
C PHE A 24 -12.64 4.14 5.34
N SER A 25 -12.83 4.90 6.41
CA SER A 25 -13.53 6.17 6.34
C SER A 25 -12.81 7.01 5.29
N HIS A 26 -13.57 7.39 4.27
CA HIS A 26 -13.36 8.49 3.31
C HIS A 26 -12.12 9.32 3.68
N ILE A 27 -11.12 9.24 2.79
CA ILE A 27 -9.87 10.00 2.69
C ILE A 27 -9.87 11.26 3.54
N VAL A 28 -8.78 11.51 4.27
CA VAL A 28 -8.64 12.73 5.06
C VAL A 28 -8.48 13.94 4.13
N GLY A 29 -9.61 14.51 3.71
CA GLY A 29 -9.66 15.72 2.90
C GLY A 29 -10.81 15.73 1.90
N SER A 30 -11.33 16.92 1.64
CA SER A 30 -12.37 17.16 0.61
C SER A 30 -11.84 17.03 -0.83
N LYS A 31 -10.58 16.61 -1.01
CA LYS A 31 -9.94 16.43 -2.32
C LYS A 31 -10.15 15.01 -2.82
N SER A 32 -10.49 14.87 -4.09
CA SER A 32 -10.50 13.57 -4.76
C SER A 32 -9.08 13.02 -4.87
N PHE A 33 -8.95 11.70 -5.06
CA PHE A 33 -7.66 11.06 -5.35
C PHE A 33 -6.93 11.71 -6.53
N THR A 34 -7.65 12.10 -7.58
CA THR A 34 -7.07 12.76 -8.76
C THR A 34 -6.38 14.07 -8.39
N CYS A 35 -7.03 14.93 -7.61
CA CYS A 35 -6.43 16.21 -7.19
C CYS A 35 -5.18 16.00 -6.32
N VAL A 36 -5.16 14.96 -5.48
CA VAL A 36 -3.99 14.65 -4.65
C VAL A 36 -2.81 14.20 -5.52
N VAL A 37 -3.07 13.40 -6.55
CA VAL A 37 -2.05 13.00 -7.53
C VAL A 37 -1.54 14.22 -8.28
N ASP A 38 -2.44 15.03 -8.85
CA ASP A 38 -2.07 16.20 -9.65
C ASP A 38 -1.20 17.18 -8.84
N ASP A 39 -1.59 17.51 -7.61
CA ASP A 39 -0.83 18.42 -6.74
C ASP A 39 0.59 17.89 -6.44
N GLU A 40 0.70 16.59 -6.14
CA GLU A 40 1.96 15.94 -5.78
C GLU A 40 2.87 15.78 -7.02
N GLU A 41 2.32 15.41 -8.19
CA GLU A 41 3.07 15.35 -9.45
C GLU A 41 3.57 16.73 -9.88
N LEU A 42 2.76 17.78 -9.72
CA LEU A 42 3.17 19.16 -9.99
C LEU A 42 4.32 19.61 -9.08
N SER A 43 4.29 19.21 -7.80
CA SER A 43 5.33 19.58 -6.84
C SER A 43 6.63 18.80 -7.01
N SER A 44 6.53 17.50 -7.31
CA SER A 44 7.67 16.58 -7.42
C SER A 44 8.24 16.49 -8.84
N SER A 45 7.50 16.96 -9.85
CA SER A 45 7.80 16.73 -11.27
C SER A 45 8.00 15.25 -11.63
N GLN A 46 7.44 14.35 -10.81
CA GLN A 46 7.55 12.90 -10.95
C GLN A 46 6.17 12.28 -10.84
N LYS A 47 5.96 11.16 -11.55
CA LYS A 47 4.70 10.42 -11.50
C LYS A 47 4.45 9.86 -10.10
N VAL A 48 3.28 10.11 -9.53
CA VAL A 48 2.91 9.57 -8.22
C VAL A 48 2.66 8.07 -8.34
N ARG A 49 3.37 7.32 -7.52
CA ARG A 49 3.30 5.86 -7.45
C ARG A 49 2.16 5.39 -6.56
N ARG A 50 1.67 4.17 -6.78
CA ARG A 50 0.51 3.64 -6.04
C ARG A 50 0.79 3.51 -4.53
N LEU A 51 2.01 3.13 -4.17
CA LEU A 51 2.46 3.11 -2.77
C LEU A 51 2.54 4.51 -2.15
N GLN A 52 3.00 5.50 -2.91
CA GLN A 52 3.09 6.89 -2.46
C GLN A 52 1.68 7.49 -2.27
N LEU A 53 0.76 7.22 -3.18
CA LEU A 53 -0.64 7.61 -3.05
C LEU A 53 -1.30 7.00 -1.81
N PHE A 54 -0.99 5.74 -1.49
CA PHE A 54 -1.44 5.10 -0.25
C PHE A 54 -0.90 5.84 0.97
N ASP A 55 0.37 6.24 0.99
CA ASP A 55 0.96 6.96 2.12
C ASP A 55 0.31 8.34 2.32
N ILE A 56 0.15 9.11 1.24
CA ILE A 56 -0.45 10.46 1.28
C ILE A 56 -1.91 10.42 1.75
N THR A 57 -2.70 9.47 1.25
CA THR A 57 -4.15 9.41 1.54
C THR A 57 -4.48 8.89 2.93
N HIS A 58 -3.54 8.19 3.56
CA HIS A 58 -3.71 7.59 4.90
C HIS A 58 -2.88 8.31 5.98
N ARG A 59 -2.28 9.46 5.66
CA ARG A 59 -1.66 10.38 6.62
C ARG A 59 -2.52 11.60 6.86
N LYS A 60 -2.46 12.11 8.08
CA LYS A 60 -2.98 13.43 8.44
C LYS A 60 -2.07 14.52 7.89
N LYS A 61 -2.56 15.77 7.92
CA LYS A 61 -1.77 16.96 7.50
C LYS A 61 -0.49 17.16 8.32
N ASP A 62 -0.46 16.67 9.55
CA ASP A 62 0.73 16.70 10.42
C ASP A 62 1.76 15.59 10.08
N GLY A 63 1.47 14.76 9.07
CA GLY A 63 2.30 13.65 8.64
C GLY A 63 2.12 12.36 9.45
N SER A 64 1.30 12.36 10.49
CA SER A 64 1.02 11.17 11.30
C SER A 64 0.06 10.20 10.60
N PRO A 65 0.17 8.88 10.81
CA PRO A 65 -0.79 7.92 10.27
C PRO A 65 -2.21 8.18 10.80
N LEU A 66 -3.21 8.02 9.95
CA LEU A 66 -4.61 8.25 10.30
C LEU A 66 -5.08 7.32 11.43
N THR A 67 -4.57 6.10 11.45
CA THR A 67 -4.82 5.09 12.49
C THR A 67 -3.54 4.29 12.76
N THR A 68 -3.45 3.66 13.93
CA THR A 68 -2.36 2.73 14.26
C THR A 68 -2.24 1.59 13.24
N LYS A 69 -3.37 1.18 12.65
CA LYS A 69 -3.38 0.13 11.63
C LYS A 69 -2.86 0.59 10.27
N ALA A 70 -3.17 1.84 9.89
CA ALA A 70 -2.55 2.44 8.71
C ALA A 70 -1.02 2.50 8.89
N ALA A 71 -0.54 2.84 10.09
CA ALA A 71 0.88 2.80 10.41
C ALA A 71 1.49 1.39 10.22
N GLU A 72 0.86 0.35 10.77
CA GLU A 72 1.33 -1.04 10.62
C GLU A 72 1.37 -1.48 9.14
N ILE A 73 0.37 -1.10 8.35
CA ILE A 73 0.32 -1.41 6.92
C ILE A 73 1.42 -0.65 6.16
N MET A 74 1.60 0.64 6.43
CA MET A 74 2.65 1.45 5.82
C MET A 74 4.04 0.88 6.11
N GLU A 75 4.27 0.40 7.33
CA GLU A 75 5.52 -0.26 7.72
C GLU A 75 5.76 -1.53 6.89
N LYS A 76 4.74 -2.41 6.81
CA LYS A 76 4.83 -3.63 5.97
C LYS A 76 5.04 -3.34 4.49
N LEU A 77 4.40 -2.29 3.95
CA LEU A 77 4.59 -1.86 2.57
C LEU A 77 6.01 -1.33 2.34
N LYS A 78 6.57 -0.59 3.30
CA LYS A 78 7.93 -0.06 3.24
C LYS A 78 8.97 -1.18 3.26
N ASP A 79 8.82 -2.16 4.14
CA ASP A 79 9.72 -3.31 4.22
C ASP A 79 9.73 -4.12 2.92
N LYS A 80 8.55 -4.43 2.37
CA LYS A 80 8.45 -5.12 1.08
C LYS A 80 8.97 -4.31 -0.09
N ARG A 81 8.82 -2.99 -0.06
CA ARG A 81 9.38 -2.13 -1.10
C ARG A 81 10.90 -2.27 -1.18
N VAL A 82 11.60 -2.28 -0.04
CA VAL A 82 13.07 -2.45 -0.01
C VAL A 82 13.49 -3.79 -0.59
N GLU A 83 12.77 -4.86 -0.26
CA GLU A 83 12.99 -6.21 -0.81
C GLU A 83 12.87 -6.21 -2.34
N TYR A 84 11.78 -5.65 -2.88
CA TYR A 84 11.50 -5.64 -4.31
C TYR A 84 12.35 -4.66 -5.10
N GLU A 85 12.74 -3.51 -4.52
CA GLU A 85 13.63 -2.53 -5.14
C GLU A 85 15.05 -3.11 -5.28
N THR A 86 15.48 -3.94 -4.32
CA THR A 86 16.72 -4.72 -4.41
C THR A 86 16.66 -5.73 -5.56
N ILE A 87 15.54 -6.45 -5.70
CA ILE A 87 15.32 -7.40 -6.81
C ILE A 87 15.29 -6.69 -8.16
N ALA A 88 14.59 -5.55 -8.25
CA ALA A 88 14.50 -4.74 -9.47
C ALA A 88 15.85 -4.15 -9.87
N SER A 89 16.69 -3.75 -8.91
CA SER A 89 18.06 -3.32 -9.20
C SER A 89 18.91 -4.43 -9.83
N SER A 90 18.58 -5.71 -9.57
CA SER A 90 19.23 -6.85 -10.21
C SER A 90 18.58 -7.23 -11.55
N ASN A 91 17.28 -6.95 -11.72
CA ASN A 91 16.50 -7.28 -12.91
C ASN A 91 16.00 -5.98 -13.58
N SER A 92 16.80 -5.44 -14.51
CA SER A 92 16.55 -4.15 -15.18
C SER A 92 15.27 -4.06 -16.03
N SER A 93 14.53 -5.16 -16.19
CA SER A 93 13.29 -5.24 -16.97
C SER A 93 12.02 -5.07 -16.15
N VAL A 94 12.10 -5.00 -14.82
CA VAL A 94 10.90 -4.96 -13.96
C VAL A 94 10.35 -3.53 -13.90
N ASN A 95 9.06 -3.36 -14.24
CA ASN A 95 8.36 -2.08 -14.18
C ASN A 95 8.05 -1.68 -12.72
N LEU A 96 8.34 -0.43 -12.36
CA LEU A 96 8.07 0.14 -11.04
C LEU A 96 6.58 0.09 -10.63
N ASP A 97 5.66 0.31 -11.57
CA ASP A 97 4.21 0.22 -11.29
C ASP A 97 3.79 -1.24 -11.02
N ASP A 98 4.38 -2.18 -11.76
CA ASP A 98 4.16 -3.62 -11.54
C ASP A 98 4.68 -4.05 -10.16
N ILE A 99 5.83 -3.52 -9.73
CA ILE A 99 6.37 -3.73 -8.39
C ILE A 99 5.40 -3.23 -7.32
N ASP A 100 4.85 -2.03 -7.46
CA ASP A 100 3.91 -1.48 -6.49
C ASP A 100 2.64 -2.31 -6.40
N ASN A 101 2.09 -2.71 -7.56
CA ASN A 101 0.90 -3.56 -7.62
C ASN A 101 1.16 -4.93 -6.98
N GLN A 102 2.34 -5.52 -7.19
CA GLN A 102 2.75 -6.76 -6.54
C GLN A 102 2.88 -6.58 -5.03
N ILE A 103 3.56 -5.52 -4.55
CA ILE A 103 3.74 -5.24 -3.11
C ILE A 103 2.37 -5.06 -2.45
N ILE A 104 1.49 -4.25 -3.04
CA ILE A 104 0.13 -4.02 -2.55
C ILE A 104 -0.63 -5.33 -2.48
N THR A 105 -0.58 -6.16 -3.53
CA THR A 105 -1.25 -7.45 -3.55
C THR A 105 -0.70 -8.40 -2.48
N LYS A 106 0.60 -8.32 -2.16
CA LYS A 106 1.23 -9.15 -1.12
C LYS A 106 0.92 -8.69 0.30
N VAL A 107 0.76 -7.39 0.54
CA VAL A 107 0.44 -6.85 1.88
C VAL A 107 -1.07 -6.80 2.14
N LEU A 108 -1.83 -6.33 1.16
CA LEU A 108 -3.27 -6.06 1.27
C LEU A 108 -4.14 -7.17 0.66
N GLY A 109 -3.54 -8.10 -0.10
CA GLY A 109 -4.29 -9.08 -0.87
C GLY A 109 -4.72 -8.52 -2.24
N PRO A 110 -5.22 -9.38 -3.14
CA PRO A 110 -5.64 -8.96 -4.47
C PRO A 110 -6.83 -8.00 -4.40
N GLU A 111 -6.76 -6.94 -5.20
CA GLU A 111 -7.86 -6.02 -5.41
C GLU A 111 -9.04 -6.78 -6.01
N ARG A 112 -10.15 -6.83 -5.27
CA ARG A 112 -11.36 -7.45 -5.81
C ARG A 112 -12.06 -6.44 -6.70
N TYR A 113 -11.86 -6.57 -8.00
CA TYR A 113 -12.89 -6.16 -8.93
C TYR A 113 -14.13 -6.95 -8.57
N SER A 114 -15.14 -6.28 -8.01
CA SER A 114 -16.47 -6.84 -7.95
C SER A 114 -16.84 -7.07 -9.42
N GLN A 115 -16.80 -8.33 -9.83
CA GLN A 115 -17.27 -8.75 -11.14
C GLN A 115 -18.70 -8.21 -11.28
N VAL A 116 -18.89 -7.34 -12.27
CA VAL A 116 -20.18 -6.75 -12.63
C VAL A 116 -21.09 -7.86 -13.17
#